data_AF-A0A536GBL0-F1
#
_entry.id   AF-A0A536GBL0-F1
#
_cell.length_a   1.000
_cell.length_b   1.000
_cell.length_c   1.000
_cell.angle_alpha   90.00
_cell.angle_beta   90.00
_cell.angle_gamma   90.00
#
_symmetry.space_group_name_H-M   'P 1'
#
loop_
_entity.id
_entity.type
_entity.pdbx_description
1 polymer ?
#
loop_
_entity_poly.entity_id
_entity_poly.type
_entity_poly.pdbx_seq_one_letter_code
_entity_poly.pdbx_strand_id
1 'polypeptide(L)'
;MVGRLLSDLAGPRGSGRWRDALGDRTGGRRRSPGRMTDRLGRADLHIHSLASDGVDGIATILDHVERNTTLDVIAITDHERIDAAVAARTMARELGHRAEVIVGEEVSTLGGHLLALFVEERIRPLRSLRATILEVHEQGGLAIPAHPLVPYPLCAQGFVLRRLLADPDPRVHPDAIEAFNPTMLGRPWHGRVNRFATDHGLPTVGNSDSHEAAAIGTGWTSFPGRTAANLRAAIEAGRTHHHGSFHGTGGQFTTFGRQLRKYSRDARAVVGGRIRGDRTGRDLGYPGGRHRPPRFDEAWRAGRPPADVADQGRADTAERAQAGAGAENRDR
;
A
#
# COMPACT_ATOMS: atom_id res chain seq x y z
N MET A 1 -48.63 -40.37 -37.66
CA MET A 1 -48.00 -39.25 -38.40
C MET A 1 -46.57 -39.14 -37.89
N VAL A 2 -45.57 -39.81 -38.47
CA VAL A 2 -44.86 -39.51 -39.74
C VAL A 2 -44.37 -38.05 -39.72
N GLY A 3 -43.09 -37.67 -39.82
CA GLY A 3 -41.82 -38.38 -40.02
C GLY A 3 -40.64 -37.38 -40.06
N ARG A 4 -39.44 -37.95 -40.18
CA ARG A 4 -38.07 -37.41 -40.43
C ARG A 4 -37.97 -36.13 -41.30
N LEU A 5 -36.89 -35.34 -41.14
CA LEU A 5 -35.71 -35.34 -42.05
C LEU A 5 -34.57 -34.39 -41.61
N LEU A 6 -33.34 -34.89 -41.74
CA LEU A 6 -32.08 -34.16 -41.94
C LEU A 6 -31.86 -33.92 -43.46
N SER A 7 -30.99 -32.95 -43.79
CA SER A 7 -29.98 -32.97 -44.88
C SER A 7 -29.96 -31.77 -45.85
N ASP A 8 -28.82 -31.08 -45.82
CA ASP A 8 -27.91 -30.73 -46.93
C ASP A 8 -28.18 -29.63 -47.98
N LEU A 9 -27.01 -29.11 -48.45
CA LEU A 9 -26.65 -28.41 -49.71
C LEU A 9 -26.68 -26.87 -49.66
N ALA A 10 -25.65 -26.05 -49.91
CA ALA A 10 -24.40 -26.04 -50.70
C ALA A 10 -24.43 -24.96 -51.81
N GLY A 11 -23.50 -23.99 -51.74
CA GLY A 11 -22.98 -23.15 -52.86
C GLY A 11 -23.80 -21.92 -53.30
N PRO A 12 -23.22 -20.90 -54.00
CA PRO A 12 -21.92 -20.82 -54.72
C PRO A 12 -20.96 -19.71 -54.20
N ARG A 13 -19.62 -19.84 -54.24
CA ARG A 13 -18.59 -19.62 -55.30
C ARG A 13 -18.52 -18.21 -55.95
N GLY A 14 -17.35 -17.57 -55.78
CA GLY A 14 -16.78 -16.48 -56.61
C GLY A 14 -15.59 -15.82 -55.86
N SER A 15 -14.33 -16.22 -56.02
CA SER A 15 -13.35 -16.02 -57.09
C SER A 15 -12.93 -14.55 -57.36
N GLY A 16 -11.79 -14.15 -56.81
CA GLY A 16 -11.03 -12.95 -57.20
C GLY A 16 -9.58 -13.07 -56.72
N ARG A 17 -8.64 -13.10 -57.67
CA ARG A 17 -7.23 -13.55 -57.55
C ARG A 17 -6.30 -12.40 -57.91
N TRP A 18 -5.28 -12.09 -57.10
CA TRP A 18 -4.00 -11.45 -57.52
C TRP A 18 -2.92 -11.82 -56.50
N ARG A 19 -2.12 -12.87 -56.75
CA ARG A 19 -0.79 -12.91 -57.40
C ARG A 19 0.36 -12.37 -56.53
N ASP A 20 1.34 -13.26 -56.38
CA ASP A 20 2.60 -13.17 -55.67
C ASP A 20 3.54 -12.07 -56.20
N ALA A 21 4.37 -11.55 -55.30
CA ALA A 21 5.71 -11.10 -55.62
C ALA A 21 6.64 -11.39 -54.42
N LEU A 22 7.45 -12.44 -54.58
CA LEU A 22 8.62 -12.73 -53.75
C LEU A 22 9.73 -11.72 -54.09
N GLY A 23 10.33 -11.15 -53.05
CA GLY A 23 11.55 -10.34 -53.10
C GLY A 23 12.49 -10.80 -51.99
N ASP A 24 13.62 -11.32 -52.42
CA ASP A 24 14.69 -11.99 -51.69
C ASP A 24 15.56 -11.04 -50.82
N ARG A 25 16.30 -11.68 -49.90
CA ARG A 25 17.61 -11.32 -49.31
C ARG A 25 17.73 -10.66 -47.92
N THR A 26 18.54 -11.37 -47.13
CA THR A 26 19.50 -10.94 -46.08
C THR A 26 19.04 -10.90 -44.62
N GLY A 27 19.08 -12.10 -44.01
CA GLY A 27 19.82 -12.39 -42.78
C GLY A 27 20.19 -11.23 -41.84
N GLY A 28 19.29 -10.92 -40.92
CA GLY A 28 19.62 -10.22 -39.67
C GLY A 28 18.94 -10.95 -38.53
N ARG A 29 19.71 -11.72 -37.74
CA ARG A 29 19.24 -12.24 -36.44
C ARG A 29 18.94 -11.03 -35.54
N ARG A 30 17.70 -10.52 -35.59
CA ARG A 30 17.16 -9.71 -34.50
C ARG A 30 17.10 -10.61 -33.29
N ARG A 31 18.03 -10.40 -32.36
CA ARG A 31 17.86 -10.86 -30.98
C ARG A 31 16.55 -10.26 -30.50
N SER A 32 15.54 -11.10 -30.28
CA SER A 32 14.34 -10.71 -29.55
C SER A 32 14.80 -10.10 -28.22
N PRO A 33 14.46 -8.83 -27.90
CA PRO A 33 14.72 -8.33 -26.56
C PRO A 33 13.96 -9.23 -25.61
N GLY A 34 14.69 -9.78 -24.63
CA GLY A 34 14.14 -10.71 -23.65
C GLY A 34 12.86 -10.12 -23.08
N ARG A 35 11.76 -10.85 -23.26
CA ARG A 35 10.49 -10.55 -22.60
C ARG A 35 10.69 -10.88 -21.13
N MET A 36 11.36 -9.99 -20.39
CA MET A 36 11.08 -9.85 -18.96
C MET A 36 9.59 -9.51 -18.93
N THR A 37 8.78 -10.48 -18.57
CA THR A 37 7.37 -10.25 -18.26
C THR A 37 7.38 -9.24 -17.12
N ASP A 38 7.19 -7.96 -17.44
CA ASP A 38 7.21 -6.93 -16.42
C ASP A 38 6.06 -7.26 -15.48
N ARG A 39 6.38 -7.66 -14.23
CA ARG A 39 5.36 -8.08 -13.26
C ARG A 39 4.40 -6.90 -12.99
N LEU A 40 3.32 -7.10 -12.27
CA LEU A 40 2.56 -5.96 -11.74
C LEU A 40 3.24 -5.43 -10.47
N GLY A 41 3.04 -4.15 -10.19
CA GLY A 41 3.44 -3.53 -8.93
C GLY A 41 2.58 -4.09 -7.81
N ARG A 42 3.11 -4.09 -6.59
CA ARG A 42 2.39 -4.56 -5.40
C ARG A 42 2.35 -3.47 -4.33
N ALA A 43 1.17 -3.23 -3.79
CA ALA A 43 0.96 -2.23 -2.75
C ALA A 43 0.21 -2.78 -1.53
N ASP A 44 0.56 -2.28 -0.35
CA ASP A 44 -0.23 -2.47 0.88
C ASP A 44 -0.50 -1.10 1.50
N LEU A 45 -1.76 -0.69 1.51
CA LEU A 45 -2.17 0.70 1.75
C LEU A 45 -2.83 0.90 3.11
N HIS A 46 -2.78 -0.11 3.98
CA HIS A 46 -3.42 -0.07 5.28
C HIS A 46 -2.50 -0.70 6.32
N ILE A 47 -1.61 0.12 6.89
CA ILE A 47 -0.57 -0.32 7.83
C ILE A 47 -0.57 0.61 9.03
N HIS A 48 -0.71 0.02 10.22
CA HIS A 48 -0.66 0.70 11.51
C HIS A 48 0.68 0.49 12.20
N SER A 49 1.18 1.55 12.82
CA SER A 49 2.44 1.54 13.55
C SER A 49 2.20 1.70 15.06
N LEU A 50 3.29 1.66 15.84
CA LEU A 50 3.27 1.95 17.28
C LEU A 50 2.61 3.30 17.59
N ALA A 51 2.59 4.17 16.60
CA ALA A 51 2.18 5.53 16.68
C ALA A 51 0.65 5.70 16.74
N SER A 52 -0.17 4.77 16.23
CA SER A 52 -1.59 4.58 16.60
C SER A 52 -1.76 3.40 17.57
N ASP A 53 -2.12 2.23 17.07
CA ASP A 53 -2.55 1.01 17.74
C ASP A 53 -1.81 -0.24 17.21
N GLY A 54 -0.93 -0.08 16.23
CA GLY A 54 0.09 -1.07 15.89
C GLY A 54 1.12 -1.27 17.03
N VAL A 55 1.96 -2.31 16.92
CA VAL A 55 2.91 -2.68 17.98
C VAL A 55 4.38 -2.48 17.60
N ASP A 56 4.67 -2.23 16.33
CA ASP A 56 6.01 -2.07 15.79
C ASP A 56 6.29 -0.62 15.36
N GLY A 57 7.53 -0.17 15.55
CA GLY A 57 7.98 1.15 15.12
C GLY A 57 8.26 1.21 13.61
N ILE A 58 8.42 2.43 13.09
CA ILE A 58 8.64 2.72 11.68
C ILE A 58 9.89 2.02 11.12
N ALA A 59 11.01 2.03 11.85
CA ALA A 59 12.23 1.31 11.43
C ALA A 59 11.97 -0.19 11.24
N THR A 60 11.31 -0.83 12.20
CA THR A 60 10.95 -2.26 12.12
C THR A 60 10.02 -2.55 10.94
N ILE A 61 9.04 -1.68 10.70
CA ILE A 61 8.11 -1.80 9.58
C ILE A 61 8.86 -1.72 8.25
N LEU A 62 9.71 -0.72 8.05
CA LEU A 62 10.48 -0.53 6.81
C LEU A 62 11.47 -1.69 6.59
N ASP A 63 12.16 -2.14 7.65
CA ASP A 63 13.06 -3.30 7.58
C ASP A 63 12.31 -4.57 7.17
N HIS A 64 11.11 -4.80 7.72
CA HIS A 64 10.29 -5.94 7.35
C HIS A 64 9.85 -5.85 5.88
N VAL A 65 9.34 -4.69 5.45
CA VAL A 65 8.91 -4.47 4.05
C VAL A 65 10.04 -4.77 3.07
N GLU A 66 11.24 -4.26 3.35
CA GLU A 66 12.42 -4.46 2.50
C GLU A 66 12.85 -5.93 2.42
N ARG A 67 12.96 -6.58 3.59
CA ARG A 67 13.59 -7.89 3.70
C ARG A 67 12.64 -9.05 3.47
N ASN A 68 11.34 -8.87 3.72
CA ASN A 68 10.39 -9.99 3.86
C ASN A 68 9.21 -9.87 2.88
N THR A 69 9.12 -8.79 2.10
CA THR A 69 8.03 -8.59 1.13
C THR A 69 8.55 -8.29 -0.27
N THR A 70 7.62 -8.31 -1.23
CA THR A 70 7.85 -7.87 -2.62
C THR A 70 7.03 -6.62 -2.95
N LEU A 71 6.63 -5.88 -1.92
CA LEU A 71 5.90 -4.63 -2.07
C LEU A 71 6.80 -3.57 -2.72
N ASP A 72 6.21 -2.82 -3.64
CA ASP A 72 6.81 -1.68 -4.32
C ASP A 72 6.29 -0.35 -3.76
N VAL A 73 5.10 -0.37 -3.15
CA VAL A 73 4.47 0.79 -2.52
C VAL A 73 3.85 0.35 -1.21
N ILE A 74 3.99 1.16 -0.16
CA ILE A 74 3.23 1.00 1.09
C ILE A 74 2.59 2.33 1.47
N ALA A 75 1.52 2.29 2.27
CA ALA A 75 1.04 3.47 2.98
C ALA A 75 1.02 3.20 4.48
N ILE A 76 1.57 4.13 5.27
CA ILE A 76 1.36 4.14 6.72
C ILE A 76 0.10 4.98 6.96
N THR A 77 -0.89 4.39 7.63
CA THR A 77 -2.24 4.95 7.78
C THR A 77 -2.68 4.88 9.24
N ASP A 78 -1.81 5.31 10.15
CA ASP A 78 -2.13 5.37 11.58
C ASP A 78 -3.43 6.15 11.84
N HIS A 79 -4.21 5.69 12.82
CA HIS A 79 -5.42 6.36 13.26
C HIS A 79 -5.20 7.82 13.69
N GLU A 80 -5.91 8.73 13.03
CA GLU A 80 -6.00 10.16 13.38
C GLU A 80 -4.67 10.93 13.32
N ARG A 81 -3.67 10.52 12.52
CA ARG A 81 -2.37 11.21 12.44
C ARG A 81 -1.50 10.76 11.27
N ILE A 82 -0.59 11.63 10.86
CA ILE A 82 0.31 11.40 9.71
C ILE A 82 1.81 11.52 10.05
N ASP A 83 2.18 11.95 11.26
CA ASP A 83 3.58 12.26 11.61
C ASP A 83 4.51 11.04 11.52
N ALA A 84 4.00 9.84 11.83
CA ALA A 84 4.75 8.60 11.63
C ALA A 84 4.83 8.19 10.15
N ALA A 85 3.80 8.48 9.34
CA ALA A 85 3.84 8.26 7.89
C ALA A 85 4.82 9.20 7.18
N VAL A 86 4.88 10.47 7.61
CA VAL A 86 5.87 11.46 7.16
C VAL A 86 7.28 10.98 7.52
N ALA A 87 7.50 10.55 8.77
CA ALA A 87 8.79 9.99 9.21
C ALA A 87 9.17 8.77 8.37
N ALA A 88 8.23 7.84 8.14
CA ALA A 88 8.46 6.64 7.32
C ALA A 88 8.88 6.98 5.89
N ARG A 89 8.21 7.95 5.25
CA ARG A 89 8.55 8.40 3.89
C ARG A 89 9.95 9.00 3.81
N THR A 90 10.32 9.83 4.79
CA THR A 90 11.67 10.42 4.84
C THR A 90 12.72 9.35 5.08
N MET A 91 12.52 8.46 6.07
CA MET A 91 13.43 7.36 6.37
C MET A 91 13.60 6.43 5.15
N ALA A 92 12.51 6.05 4.48
CA ALA A 92 12.53 5.20 3.30
C ALA A 92 13.42 5.78 2.19
N ARG A 93 13.25 7.07 1.89
CA ARG A 93 14.03 7.77 0.87
C ARG A 93 15.50 7.87 1.24
N GLU A 94 15.81 8.23 2.49
CA GLU A 94 17.20 8.44 2.92
C GLU A 94 18.00 7.13 3.05
N LEU A 95 17.32 6.03 3.40
CA LEU A 95 17.92 4.70 3.46
C LEU A 95 17.96 3.99 2.10
N GLY A 96 17.35 4.58 1.06
CA GLY A 96 17.29 3.98 -0.27
C GLY A 96 16.44 2.70 -0.33
N HIS A 97 15.36 2.64 0.46
CA HIS A 97 14.42 1.53 0.44
C HIS A 97 13.76 1.37 -0.93
N ARG A 98 13.49 0.12 -1.32
CA ARG A 98 12.85 -0.20 -2.60
C ARG A 98 11.41 0.27 -2.66
N ALA A 99 10.67 0.07 -1.56
CA ALA A 99 9.26 0.42 -1.52
C ALA A 99 9.09 1.94 -1.31
N GLU A 100 8.27 2.57 -2.15
CA GLU A 100 7.86 3.96 -1.92
C GLU A 100 6.81 4.01 -0.81
N VAL A 101 6.92 5.01 0.08
CA VAL A 101 5.97 5.20 1.18
C VAL A 101 5.04 6.37 0.87
N ILE A 102 3.74 6.09 0.85
CA ILE A 102 2.66 7.06 0.79
C ILE A 102 2.37 7.55 2.21
N VAL A 103 2.22 8.87 2.35
CA VAL A 103 1.68 9.47 3.56
C VAL A 103 0.16 9.30 3.53
N GLY A 104 -0.37 8.62 4.53
CA GLY A 104 -1.81 8.43 4.68
C GLY A 104 -2.24 8.43 6.14
N GLU A 105 -3.55 8.28 6.34
CA GLU A 105 -4.23 8.30 7.62
C GLU A 105 -5.49 7.42 7.53
N GLU A 106 -5.75 6.60 8.54
CA GLU A 106 -7.08 6.00 8.71
C GLU A 106 -7.93 6.91 9.61
N VAL A 107 -8.97 7.52 9.01
CA VAL A 107 -9.81 8.51 9.68
C VAL A 107 -11.07 7.84 10.20
N SER A 108 -11.30 7.92 11.52
CA SER A 108 -12.57 7.53 12.13
C SER A 108 -13.65 8.56 11.80
N THR A 109 -14.57 8.21 10.90
CA THR A 109 -15.73 9.06 10.55
C THR A 109 -17.01 8.58 11.26
N LEU A 110 -18.05 9.40 11.24
CA LEU A 110 -19.39 9.02 11.70
C LEU A 110 -20.06 7.94 10.81
N GLY A 111 -19.50 7.68 9.63
CA GLY A 111 -19.99 6.70 8.67
C GLY A 111 -19.08 5.50 8.47
N GLY A 112 -18.09 5.29 9.33
CA GLY A 112 -17.07 4.23 9.24
C GLY A 112 -15.67 4.78 8.95
N HIS A 113 -14.67 3.91 8.92
CA HIS A 113 -13.28 4.28 8.65
C HIS A 113 -13.04 4.56 7.17
N LEU A 114 -12.14 5.51 6.93
CA LEU A 114 -11.75 5.95 5.60
C LEU A 114 -10.22 6.06 5.56
N LEU A 115 -9.60 5.40 4.60
CA LEU A 115 -8.21 5.66 4.26
C LEU A 115 -8.14 6.96 3.47
N ALA A 116 -7.38 7.91 3.98
CA ALA A 116 -6.96 9.11 3.30
C ALA A 116 -5.52 8.92 2.84
N LEU A 117 -5.29 8.83 1.52
CA LEU A 117 -3.97 8.60 0.95
C LEU A 117 -3.48 9.85 0.23
N PHE A 118 -2.15 10.02 0.16
CA PHE A 118 -1.51 11.17 -0.49
C PHE A 118 -1.90 12.52 0.12
N VAL A 119 -2.16 12.54 1.43
CA VAL A 119 -2.47 13.76 2.18
C VAL A 119 -1.20 14.45 2.68
N GLU A 120 -1.28 15.76 2.88
CA GLU A 120 -0.19 16.59 3.41
C GLU A 120 -0.46 17.05 4.84
N GLU A 121 -1.74 17.22 5.19
CA GLU A 121 -2.21 17.59 6.51
C GLU A 121 -3.16 16.54 7.07
N ARG A 122 -3.18 16.44 8.41
CA ARG A 122 -4.07 15.54 9.13
C ARG A 122 -5.53 15.87 8.86
N ILE A 123 -6.34 14.85 8.60
CA ILE A 123 -7.78 14.99 8.36
C ILE A 123 -8.53 15.09 9.68
N ARG A 124 -9.59 15.90 9.73
CA ARG A 124 -10.41 16.05 10.93
C ARG A 124 -11.28 14.80 11.17
N PRO A 125 -11.14 14.12 12.32
CA PRO A 125 -11.96 12.94 12.63
C PRO A 125 -13.38 13.32 13.07
N LEU A 126 -14.23 12.30 13.19
CA LEU A 126 -15.62 12.39 13.67
C LEU A 126 -16.52 13.32 12.84
N ARG A 127 -16.16 13.50 11.57
CA ARG A 127 -16.98 14.17 10.56
C ARG A 127 -17.84 13.15 9.83
N SER A 128 -18.82 13.61 9.05
CA SER A 128 -19.55 12.70 8.17
C SER A 128 -18.63 12.16 7.09
N LEU A 129 -18.84 10.92 6.65
CA LEU A 129 -18.02 10.31 5.58
C LEU A 129 -17.94 11.21 4.33
N ARG A 130 -19.06 11.82 3.95
CA ARG A 130 -19.14 12.81 2.87
C ARG A 130 -18.18 14.00 3.07
N ALA A 131 -18.18 14.60 4.26
CA ALA A 131 -17.34 15.76 4.55
C ALA A 131 -15.86 15.37 4.63
N THR A 132 -15.56 14.19 5.18
CA THR A 132 -14.19 13.66 5.24
C THR A 132 -13.63 13.41 3.85
N ILE A 133 -14.39 12.80 2.94
CA ILE A 133 -13.95 12.58 1.55
C ILE A 133 -13.66 13.90 0.85
N LEU A 134 -14.54 14.91 1.03
CA LEU A 134 -14.30 16.22 0.46
C LEU A 134 -12.98 16.85 0.97
N GLU A 135 -12.72 16.76 2.28
CA GLU A 135 -11.48 17.26 2.90
C GLU A 135 -10.23 16.54 2.35
N VAL A 136 -10.31 15.24 2.12
CA VAL A 136 -9.22 14.47 1.48
C VAL A 136 -8.98 14.97 0.04
N HIS A 137 -10.02 15.17 -0.74
CA HIS A 137 -9.91 15.64 -2.12
C HIS A 137 -9.47 17.10 -2.23
N GLU A 138 -9.80 17.95 -1.25
CA GLU A 138 -9.31 19.33 -1.18
C GLU A 138 -7.78 19.37 -1.03
N GLN A 139 -7.17 18.33 -0.46
CA GLN A 139 -5.71 18.14 -0.43
C GLN A 139 -5.15 17.43 -1.69
N GLY A 140 -5.99 17.05 -2.65
CA GLY A 140 -5.60 16.25 -3.82
C GLY A 140 -5.32 14.77 -3.51
N GLY A 141 -5.71 14.31 -2.32
CA GLY A 141 -5.59 12.93 -1.86
C GLY A 141 -6.63 12.00 -2.48
N LEU A 142 -6.55 10.71 -2.11
CA LEU A 142 -7.53 9.69 -2.47
C LEU A 142 -8.23 9.17 -1.23
N ALA A 143 -9.55 8.93 -1.34
CA ALA A 143 -10.42 8.49 -0.26
C ALA A 143 -10.97 7.08 -0.53
N ILE A 144 -10.63 6.13 0.34
CA ILE A 144 -10.99 4.72 0.20
C ILE A 144 -11.69 4.23 1.46
N PRO A 145 -12.98 3.85 1.43
CA PRO A 145 -13.65 3.22 2.57
C PRO A 145 -12.91 1.94 2.99
N ALA A 146 -12.47 1.91 4.25
CA ALA A 146 -11.76 0.80 4.84
C ALA A 146 -12.74 -0.29 5.31
N HIS A 147 -12.34 -1.55 5.16
CA HIS A 147 -13.06 -2.77 5.60
C HIS A 147 -14.60 -2.64 5.62
N PRO A 148 -15.23 -2.22 4.50
CA PRO A 148 -16.62 -1.85 4.50
C PRO A 148 -17.54 -3.07 4.57
N LEU A 149 -18.81 -2.82 4.89
CA LEU A 149 -19.90 -3.81 4.95
C LEU A 149 -19.75 -4.89 6.04
N VAL A 150 -18.68 -4.89 6.82
CA VAL A 150 -18.61 -5.66 8.06
C VAL A 150 -19.62 -5.05 9.05
N PRO A 151 -20.44 -5.83 9.77
CA PRO A 151 -21.47 -5.33 10.69
C PRO A 151 -20.82 -4.85 11.99
N TYR A 152 -19.96 -3.86 11.87
CA TYR A 152 -19.20 -3.25 12.95
C TYR A 152 -19.35 -1.72 12.85
N PRO A 153 -19.53 -0.99 13.97
CA PRO A 153 -19.81 0.45 13.93
C PRO A 153 -18.74 1.29 13.23
N LEU A 154 -17.51 0.79 13.17
CA LEU A 154 -16.39 1.45 12.51
C LEU A 154 -16.31 1.16 11.00
N CYS A 155 -17.20 0.35 10.44
CA CYS A 155 -17.19 -0.01 9.02
C CYS A 155 -18.35 0.66 8.28
N ALA A 156 -18.06 1.22 7.10
CA ALA A 156 -19.09 1.85 6.29
C ALA A 156 -20.12 0.83 5.80
N GLN A 157 -21.38 1.04 6.15
CA GLN A 157 -22.48 0.15 5.77
C GLN A 157 -22.96 0.43 4.35
N GLY A 158 -23.53 -0.57 3.69
CA GLY A 158 -23.91 -0.47 2.27
C GLY A 158 -24.92 0.62 1.96
N PHE A 159 -25.80 0.98 2.91
CA PHE A 159 -26.72 2.11 2.73
C PHE A 159 -26.00 3.47 2.77
N VAL A 160 -24.95 3.61 3.59
CA VAL A 160 -24.12 4.82 3.66
C VAL A 160 -23.38 5.01 2.34
N LEU A 161 -22.74 3.94 1.85
CA LEU A 161 -22.01 3.96 0.57
C LEU A 161 -22.94 4.22 -0.61
N ARG A 162 -24.12 3.60 -0.68
CA ARG A 162 -25.10 3.90 -1.74
C ARG A 162 -25.56 5.35 -1.73
N ARG A 163 -25.79 5.93 -0.55
CA ARG A 163 -26.17 7.35 -0.44
C ARG A 163 -25.04 8.26 -0.92
N LEU A 164 -23.81 7.91 -0.63
CA LEU A 164 -22.63 8.65 -1.05
C LEU A 164 -22.45 8.60 -2.58
N LEU A 165 -22.58 7.42 -3.18
CA LEU A 165 -22.49 7.22 -4.64
C LEU A 165 -23.67 7.88 -5.40
N ALA A 166 -24.81 8.04 -4.74
CA ALA A 166 -25.97 8.75 -5.28
C ALA A 166 -25.89 10.28 -5.10
N ASP A 167 -24.86 10.79 -4.41
CA ASP A 167 -24.66 12.24 -4.26
C ASP A 167 -24.33 12.85 -5.62
N PRO A 168 -24.97 13.96 -6.03
CA PRO A 168 -24.70 14.59 -7.32
C PRO A 168 -23.31 15.24 -7.41
N ASP A 169 -22.64 15.48 -6.28
CA ASP A 169 -21.28 16.02 -6.27
C ASP A 169 -20.25 14.88 -6.39
N PRO A 170 -19.56 14.71 -7.54
CA PRO A 170 -18.59 13.63 -7.71
C PRO A 170 -17.38 13.77 -6.78
N ARG A 171 -17.13 14.97 -6.24
CA ARG A 171 -16.02 15.21 -5.29
C ARG A 171 -16.24 14.57 -3.93
N VAL A 172 -17.40 13.96 -3.67
CA VAL A 172 -17.64 13.20 -2.44
C VAL A 172 -17.70 11.69 -2.69
N HIS A 173 -17.44 11.24 -3.92
CA HIS A 173 -17.42 9.82 -4.24
C HIS A 173 -16.09 9.20 -3.82
N PRO A 174 -16.09 7.96 -3.32
CA PRO A 174 -14.84 7.27 -3.00
C PRO A 174 -14.09 6.88 -4.28
N ASP A 175 -12.76 6.94 -4.27
CA ASP A 175 -11.92 6.61 -5.43
C ASP A 175 -11.76 5.10 -5.64
N ALA A 176 -11.86 4.34 -4.56
CA ALA A 176 -11.81 2.88 -4.57
C ALA A 176 -12.54 2.34 -3.33
N ILE A 177 -12.56 1.02 -3.19
CA ILE A 177 -13.07 0.34 -2.00
C ILE A 177 -12.10 -0.75 -1.54
N GLU A 178 -11.87 -0.86 -0.23
CA GLU A 178 -11.09 -1.96 0.33
C GLU A 178 -11.89 -3.26 0.25
N ALA A 179 -11.62 -4.04 -0.79
CA ALA A 179 -12.32 -5.27 -1.09
C ALA A 179 -11.77 -6.48 -0.31
N PHE A 180 -10.49 -6.42 0.07
CA PHE A 180 -9.85 -7.46 0.87
C PHE A 180 -9.16 -6.86 2.08
N ASN A 181 -9.57 -7.36 3.24
CA ASN A 181 -8.93 -7.17 4.53
C ASN A 181 -8.88 -8.55 5.20
N PRO A 182 -7.70 -9.01 5.69
CA PRO A 182 -7.51 -10.36 6.17
C PRO A 182 -8.09 -10.60 7.58
N THR A 183 -8.78 -9.61 8.16
CA THR A 183 -9.49 -9.72 9.44
C THR A 183 -10.54 -10.82 9.40
N MET A 184 -10.54 -11.69 10.41
CA MET A 184 -11.43 -12.85 10.50
C MET A 184 -12.92 -12.48 10.37
N LEU A 185 -13.35 -11.38 10.98
CA LEU A 185 -14.72 -10.88 10.90
C LEU A 185 -15.13 -10.45 9.49
N GLY A 186 -14.17 -10.14 8.61
CA GLY A 186 -14.40 -9.73 7.22
C GLY A 186 -14.63 -10.88 6.24
N ARG A 187 -14.20 -12.11 6.56
CA ARG A 187 -14.27 -13.27 5.65
C ARG A 187 -15.69 -13.58 5.12
N PRO A 188 -16.77 -13.54 5.93
CA PRO A 188 -18.12 -13.75 5.43
C PRO A 188 -18.64 -12.61 4.53
N TRP A 189 -18.01 -11.44 4.59
CA TRP A 189 -18.45 -10.21 3.93
C TRP A 189 -17.65 -9.90 2.66
N HIS A 190 -16.48 -10.50 2.47
CA HIS A 190 -15.64 -10.31 1.29
C HIS A 190 -16.42 -10.44 -0.04
N GLY A 191 -17.25 -11.48 -0.18
CA GLY A 191 -18.09 -11.65 -1.37
C GLY A 191 -19.14 -10.53 -1.55
N ARG A 192 -19.65 -9.95 -0.45
CA ARG A 192 -20.59 -8.83 -0.51
C ARG A 192 -19.90 -7.53 -0.92
N VAL A 193 -18.66 -7.29 -0.45
CA VAL A 193 -17.87 -6.12 -0.85
C VAL A 193 -17.50 -6.21 -2.33
N ASN A 194 -17.05 -7.37 -2.81
CA ASN A 194 -16.74 -7.57 -4.23
C ASN A 194 -17.96 -7.38 -5.14
N ARG A 195 -19.12 -7.91 -4.74
CA ARG A 195 -20.36 -7.69 -5.48
C ARG A 195 -20.74 -6.20 -5.49
N PHE A 196 -20.67 -5.54 -4.33
CA PHE A 196 -20.93 -4.11 -4.24
C PHE A 196 -20.02 -3.28 -5.15
N ALA A 197 -18.72 -3.57 -5.14
CA ALA A 197 -17.75 -2.89 -6.00
C ALA A 197 -18.09 -3.09 -7.48
N THR A 198 -18.46 -4.32 -7.88
CA THR A 198 -18.86 -4.65 -9.26
C THR A 198 -20.14 -3.93 -9.66
N ASP A 199 -21.18 -3.98 -8.82
CA ASP A 199 -22.49 -3.38 -9.08
C ASP A 199 -22.41 -1.85 -9.25
N HIS A 200 -21.40 -1.22 -8.64
CA HIS A 200 -21.19 0.22 -8.63
C HIS A 200 -19.97 0.69 -9.44
N GLY A 201 -19.25 -0.22 -10.11
CA GLY A 201 -18.08 0.12 -10.93
C GLY A 201 -16.90 0.70 -10.14
N LEU A 202 -16.75 0.37 -8.86
CA LEU A 202 -15.69 0.91 -8.01
C LEU A 202 -14.37 0.13 -8.19
N PRO A 203 -13.23 0.83 -8.32
CA PRO A 203 -11.91 0.21 -8.23
C PRO A 203 -11.74 -0.52 -6.89
N THR A 204 -11.01 -1.64 -6.89
CA THR A 204 -10.80 -2.43 -5.67
C THR A 204 -9.35 -2.41 -5.23
N VAL A 205 -9.13 -2.30 -3.92
CA VAL A 205 -7.83 -2.48 -3.28
C VAL A 205 -7.91 -3.58 -2.23
N GLY A 206 -6.79 -4.26 -2.00
CA GLY A 206 -6.61 -5.22 -0.92
C GLY A 206 -5.45 -4.79 -0.07
N ASN A 207 -5.61 -4.83 1.25
CA ASN A 207 -4.60 -4.40 2.20
C ASN A 207 -4.56 -5.36 3.39
N SER A 208 -3.47 -5.31 4.15
CA SER A 208 -3.29 -6.18 5.31
C SER A 208 -4.00 -5.68 6.57
N ASP A 209 -4.22 -4.36 6.69
CA ASP A 209 -4.67 -3.73 7.94
C ASP A 209 -3.78 -4.17 9.12
N SER A 210 -2.47 -4.18 8.85
CA SER A 210 -1.49 -4.79 9.73
C SER A 210 -1.26 -3.93 10.96
N HIS A 211 -1.35 -4.54 12.12
CA HIS A 211 -0.99 -3.93 13.40
C HIS A 211 0.36 -4.43 13.94
N GLU A 212 1.01 -5.32 13.19
CA GLU A 212 2.34 -5.87 13.45
C GLU A 212 3.06 -6.04 12.11
N ALA A 213 4.38 -5.83 12.11
CA ALA A 213 5.16 -5.85 10.88
C ALA A 213 5.03 -7.18 10.13
N ALA A 214 4.97 -8.30 10.85
CA ALA A 214 4.86 -9.65 10.29
C ALA A 214 3.56 -9.91 9.49
N ALA A 215 2.52 -9.08 9.66
CA ALA A 215 1.26 -9.21 8.93
C ALA A 215 1.23 -8.39 7.62
N ILE A 216 2.21 -7.52 7.39
CA ILE A 216 2.28 -6.68 6.20
C ILE A 216 2.34 -7.55 4.94
N GLY A 217 1.54 -7.20 3.93
CA GLY A 217 1.46 -7.90 2.65
C GLY A 217 0.62 -9.19 2.65
N THR A 218 -0.05 -9.54 3.77
CA THR A 218 -1.03 -10.64 3.81
C THR A 218 -2.30 -10.33 3.00
N GLY A 219 -2.64 -9.05 2.87
CA GLY A 219 -3.50 -8.49 1.83
C GLY A 219 -2.72 -7.43 1.05
N TRP A 220 -2.91 -7.35 -0.26
CA TRP A 220 -2.17 -6.42 -1.12
C TRP A 220 -2.92 -6.13 -2.43
N THR A 221 -2.49 -5.08 -3.12
CA THR A 221 -3.08 -4.58 -4.36
C THR A 221 -2.08 -4.69 -5.51
N SER A 222 -2.48 -5.27 -6.65
CA SER A 222 -1.68 -5.25 -7.88
C SER A 222 -2.04 -4.06 -8.77
N PHE A 223 -1.06 -3.44 -9.41
CA PHE A 223 -1.26 -2.31 -10.32
C PHE A 223 -0.20 -2.25 -11.45
N PRO A 224 -0.50 -1.62 -12.61
CA PRO A 224 0.51 -1.38 -13.65
C PRO A 224 1.57 -0.38 -13.21
N GLY A 225 2.86 -0.73 -13.36
CA GLY A 225 3.98 0.09 -12.90
C GLY A 225 4.53 -0.33 -11.54
N ARG A 226 5.31 0.54 -10.88
CA ARG A 226 6.00 0.23 -9.61
C ARG A 226 6.01 1.37 -8.60
N THR A 227 5.73 2.60 -9.01
CA THR A 227 5.84 3.78 -8.14
C THR A 227 4.50 4.14 -7.51
N ALA A 228 4.51 4.96 -6.47
CA ALA A 228 3.30 5.50 -5.86
C ALA A 228 2.48 6.33 -6.88
N ALA A 229 3.16 7.02 -7.80
CA ALA A 229 2.49 7.74 -8.89
C ALA A 229 1.78 6.78 -9.87
N ASN A 230 2.39 5.63 -10.19
CA ASN A 230 1.75 4.61 -11.01
C ASN A 230 0.53 4.01 -10.30
N LEU A 231 0.62 3.77 -8.98
CA LEU A 231 -0.50 3.29 -8.19
C LEU A 231 -1.66 4.30 -8.19
N ARG A 232 -1.40 5.59 -7.96
CA ARG A 232 -2.42 6.65 -8.01
C ARG A 232 -3.17 6.63 -9.34
N ALA A 233 -2.43 6.66 -10.45
CA ALA A 233 -2.99 6.60 -11.79
C ALA A 233 -3.70 5.27 -12.10
N ALA A 234 -3.37 4.17 -11.40
CA ALA A 234 -4.07 2.90 -11.54
C ALA A 234 -5.39 2.91 -10.77
N ILE A 235 -5.45 3.49 -9.57
CA ILE A 235 -6.69 3.65 -8.80
C ILE A 235 -7.68 4.53 -9.57
N GLU A 236 -7.25 5.72 -10.00
CA GLU A 236 -8.08 6.67 -10.76
C GLU A 236 -8.63 6.07 -12.06
N ALA A 237 -7.85 5.19 -12.71
CA ALA A 237 -8.24 4.50 -13.94
C ALA A 237 -8.99 3.17 -13.72
N GLY A 238 -9.22 2.74 -12.47
CA GLY A 238 -9.83 1.46 -12.16
C GLY A 238 -9.04 0.23 -12.61
N ARG A 239 -7.70 0.34 -12.64
CA ARG A 239 -6.76 -0.72 -13.07
C ARG A 239 -6.04 -1.38 -11.90
N THR A 240 -6.73 -1.54 -10.77
CA THR A 240 -6.23 -2.22 -9.58
C THR A 240 -6.97 -3.52 -9.33
N HIS A 241 -6.29 -4.48 -8.70
CA HIS A 241 -6.90 -5.72 -8.25
C HIS A 241 -6.42 -6.03 -6.83
N HIS A 242 -7.35 -6.41 -5.97
CA HIS A 242 -7.06 -6.87 -4.62
C HIS A 242 -6.62 -8.33 -4.60
N HIS A 243 -5.74 -8.68 -3.66
CA HIS A 243 -5.20 -10.01 -3.42
C HIS A 243 -5.04 -10.24 -1.92
N GLY A 244 -4.97 -11.50 -1.49
CA GLY A 244 -4.56 -11.84 -0.13
C GLY A 244 -5.00 -13.23 0.32
N SER A 245 -4.65 -13.54 1.56
CA SER A 245 -5.05 -14.79 2.24
C SER A 245 -5.56 -14.48 3.64
N PHE A 246 -6.64 -15.14 4.07
CA PHE A 246 -7.17 -14.97 5.42
C PHE A 246 -6.21 -15.56 6.46
N HIS A 247 -6.05 -14.87 7.60
CA HIS A 247 -5.24 -15.35 8.71
C HIS A 247 -5.77 -16.69 9.28
N GLY A 248 -4.85 -17.55 9.73
CA GLY A 248 -5.18 -18.72 10.54
C GLY A 248 -5.70 -18.33 11.93
N THR A 249 -6.43 -19.24 12.58
CA THR A 249 -7.29 -19.00 13.76
C THR A 249 -6.59 -18.47 15.03
N GLY A 250 -5.25 -18.47 15.11
CA GLY A 250 -4.50 -18.17 16.34
C GLY A 250 -3.77 -16.82 16.40
N GLY A 251 -3.50 -16.15 15.27
CA GLY A 251 -2.63 -14.98 15.23
C GLY A 251 -3.18 -13.75 15.95
N GLN A 252 -4.46 -13.43 15.74
CA GLN A 252 -5.10 -12.19 16.21
C GLN A 252 -5.15 -12.06 17.75
N PHE A 253 -5.27 -13.18 18.48
CA PHE A 253 -5.25 -13.17 19.95
C PHE A 253 -3.90 -12.72 20.52
N THR A 254 -2.81 -13.05 19.83
CA THR A 254 -1.46 -12.66 20.25
C THR A 254 -1.22 -11.16 20.06
N THR A 255 -1.69 -10.61 18.93
CA THR A 255 -1.65 -9.18 18.62
C THR A 255 -2.45 -8.38 19.63
N PHE A 256 -3.68 -8.80 19.95
CA PHE A 256 -4.51 -8.15 20.97
C PHE A 256 -3.82 -8.10 22.35
N GLY A 257 -3.18 -9.21 22.77
CA GLY A 257 -2.40 -9.24 24.01
C GLY A 257 -1.20 -8.28 24.00
N ARG A 258 -0.55 -8.08 22.85
CA ARG A 258 0.53 -7.09 22.68
C ARG A 258 -0.01 -5.66 22.73
N GLN A 259 -1.16 -5.38 22.11
CA GLN A 259 -1.82 -4.07 22.16
C GLN A 259 -2.21 -3.67 23.60
N LEU A 260 -2.79 -4.58 24.39
CA LEU A 260 -3.11 -4.29 25.79
C LEU A 260 -1.87 -3.93 26.63
N ARG A 261 -0.78 -4.69 26.45
CA ARG A 261 0.51 -4.39 27.10
C ARG A 261 1.07 -3.04 26.65
N LYS A 262 0.96 -2.71 25.37
CA LYS A 262 1.34 -1.41 24.82
C LYS A 262 0.53 -0.30 25.48
N TYR A 263 -0.80 -0.37 25.49
CA TYR A 263 -1.64 0.68 26.09
C TYR A 263 -1.30 0.94 27.56
N SER A 264 -1.00 -0.12 28.30
CA SER A 264 -0.58 -0.01 29.71
C SER A 264 0.76 0.72 29.86
N ARG A 265 1.73 0.43 28.98
CA ARG A 265 3.04 1.12 28.93
C ARG A 265 2.89 2.59 28.52
N ASP A 266 2.06 2.86 27.53
CA ASP A 266 1.84 4.20 26.99
C ASP A 266 1.20 5.12 28.04
N ALA A 267 0.19 4.62 28.76
CA ALA A 267 -0.43 5.35 29.87
C ALA A 267 0.59 5.72 30.96
N ARG A 268 1.45 4.77 31.36
CA ARG A 268 2.52 5.02 32.35
C ARG A 268 3.53 6.05 31.86
N ALA A 269 3.93 6.00 30.59
CA ALA A 269 4.88 6.95 30.02
C ALA A 269 4.31 8.38 29.99
N VAL A 270 3.04 8.53 29.59
CA VAL A 270 2.36 9.82 29.58
C VAL A 270 2.24 10.43 30.98
N VAL A 271 1.87 9.62 31.98
CA VAL A 271 1.80 10.07 33.38
C VAL A 271 3.19 10.42 33.90
N GLY A 272 4.19 9.58 33.64
CA GLY A 272 5.57 9.81 34.09
C GLY A 272 6.19 11.09 33.53
N GLY A 273 6.01 11.38 32.25
CA GLY A 273 6.50 12.63 31.64
C GLY A 273 5.81 13.87 32.20
N ARG A 274 4.51 13.78 32.54
CA ARG A 274 3.79 14.86 33.23
C ARG A 274 4.34 15.11 34.64
N ILE A 275 4.65 14.05 35.38
CA ILE A 275 5.22 14.14 36.73
C ILE A 275 6.64 14.74 36.69
N ARG A 276 7.47 14.34 35.72
CA ARG A 276 8.85 14.84 35.59
C ARG A 276 8.96 16.25 35.01
N GLY A 277 7.95 16.73 34.28
CA GLY A 277 7.99 18.02 33.61
C GLY A 277 8.98 18.10 32.43
N ASP A 278 9.50 16.95 31.97
CA ASP A 278 10.55 16.84 30.94
C ASP A 278 10.01 16.88 29.49
N ARG A 279 8.71 17.16 29.33
CA ARG A 279 7.98 17.17 28.05
C ARG A 279 8.08 15.84 27.27
N THR A 280 8.39 14.74 27.94
CA THR A 280 8.32 13.40 27.33
C THR A 280 6.90 12.84 27.37
N GLY A 281 6.59 11.94 26.44
CA GLY A 281 5.32 11.22 26.33
C GLY A 281 5.53 9.74 26.03
N ARG A 282 4.46 9.09 25.53
CA ARG A 282 4.58 7.73 25.00
C ARG A 282 5.51 7.70 23.79
N ASP A 283 6.05 6.52 23.52
CA ASP A 283 6.86 6.30 22.33
C ASP A 283 5.96 6.13 21.10
N LEU A 284 6.12 7.01 20.12
CA LEU A 284 5.40 6.94 18.85
C LEU A 284 6.10 6.05 17.82
N GLY A 285 7.18 5.36 18.17
CA GLY A 285 7.79 4.34 17.31
C GLY A 285 8.62 4.87 16.16
N TYR A 286 8.99 6.16 16.20
CA TYR A 286 9.96 6.75 15.31
C TYR A 286 10.89 7.69 16.11
N PRO A 287 12.11 7.97 15.62
CA PRO A 287 13.07 8.84 16.28
C PRO A 287 12.46 10.18 16.68
N GLY A 288 12.64 10.62 17.93
CA GLY A 288 12.06 11.87 18.43
C GLY A 288 10.55 11.83 18.74
N GLY A 289 9.89 10.70 18.50
CA GLY A 289 8.46 10.50 18.79
C GLY A 289 8.11 10.53 20.29
N ARG A 290 9.10 10.46 21.19
CA ARG A 290 8.88 10.57 22.64
C ARG A 290 8.72 12.01 23.14
N HIS A 291 9.09 13.03 22.35
CA HIS A 291 9.00 14.43 22.76
C HIS A 291 7.62 15.04 22.49
N ARG A 292 7.28 16.12 23.21
CA ARG A 292 6.06 16.91 23.00
C ARG A 292 6.38 18.39 22.68
N PRO A 293 6.02 18.90 21.50
CA PRO A 293 5.45 18.16 20.36
C PRO A 293 6.45 17.14 19.79
N PRO A 294 6.00 16.10 19.06
CA PRO A 294 6.91 15.13 18.43
C PRO A 294 7.86 15.83 17.46
N ARG A 295 9.13 15.39 17.42
CA ARG A 295 10.18 16.02 16.61
C ARG A 295 11.03 14.99 15.88
N PHE A 296 10.53 14.50 14.76
CA PHE A 296 11.25 13.51 13.96
C PHE A 296 12.56 14.06 13.39
N ASP A 297 12.52 15.20 12.69
CA ASP A 297 13.68 15.71 11.94
C ASP A 297 14.91 15.99 12.82
N GLU A 298 14.71 16.51 14.04
CA GLU A 298 15.80 16.81 14.98
C GLU A 298 16.52 15.53 15.43
N ALA A 299 15.75 14.53 15.89
CA ALA A 299 16.30 13.30 16.45
C ALA A 299 16.88 12.38 15.35
N TRP A 300 16.23 12.31 14.20
CA TRP A 300 16.69 11.51 13.07
C TRP A 300 18.03 12.02 12.54
N ARG A 301 18.18 13.34 12.38
CA ARG A 301 19.46 13.94 11.95
C ARG A 301 20.56 13.78 12.99
N ALA A 302 20.24 13.93 14.28
CA ALA A 302 21.22 13.78 15.36
C ALA A 302 21.81 12.35 15.46
N GLY A 303 21.02 11.33 15.11
CA GLY A 303 21.45 9.94 15.12
C GLY A 303 22.18 9.49 13.84
N ARG A 304 22.17 10.31 12.78
CA ARG A 304 22.79 9.98 11.50
C ARG A 304 24.21 10.56 11.45
N PRO A 305 25.24 9.78 11.08
CA PRO A 305 26.56 10.36 10.85
C PRO A 305 26.48 11.41 9.72
N PRO A 306 27.34 12.46 9.75
CA PRO A 306 27.38 13.45 8.68
C PRO A 306 27.50 12.79 7.30
N ALA A 307 26.83 13.36 6.30
CA ALA A 307 26.75 12.80 4.95
C ALA A 307 28.14 12.52 4.31
N ASP A 308 29.17 13.21 4.79
CA ASP A 308 30.54 13.14 4.29
C ASP A 308 31.31 11.86 4.70
N VAL A 309 30.74 11.00 5.56
CA VAL A 309 31.42 9.78 6.05
C VAL A 309 30.94 8.51 5.32
N ALA A 310 29.87 8.58 4.51
CA ALA A 310 29.34 7.42 3.79
C ALA A 310 29.97 7.18 2.40
N ASP A 311 30.71 8.15 1.85
CA ASP A 311 31.31 8.05 0.51
C ASP A 311 32.73 7.44 0.52
N GLN A 312 33.40 7.43 1.68
CA GLN A 312 34.75 6.85 1.79
C GLN A 312 34.74 5.31 1.82
N GLY A 313 33.60 4.67 2.15
CA GLY A 313 33.49 3.21 2.19
C GLY A 313 33.28 2.52 0.83
N ARG A 314 32.96 3.28 -0.24
CA ARG A 314 32.79 2.74 -1.60
C ARG A 314 34.02 2.92 -2.48
N ALA A 315 34.92 3.84 -2.14
CA ALA A 315 36.19 4.02 -2.85
C ALA A 315 37.21 2.90 -2.50
N ASP A 316 37.29 2.51 -1.23
CA ASP A 316 38.28 1.51 -0.75
C ASP A 316 38.05 0.08 -1.26
N THR A 317 36.82 -0.26 -1.66
CA THR A 317 36.51 -1.58 -2.25
C THR A 317 36.78 -1.65 -3.75
N ALA A 318 36.75 -0.52 -4.46
CA ALA A 318 37.13 -0.44 -5.87
C ALA A 318 38.65 -0.48 -6.07
N GLU A 319 39.41 0.18 -5.18
CA GLU A 319 40.88 0.24 -5.28
C GLU A 319 41.54 -1.10 -4.89
N ARG A 320 40.96 -1.85 -3.95
CA ARG A 320 41.41 -3.22 -3.61
C ARG A 320 41.06 -4.26 -4.67
N ALA A 321 40.01 -4.05 -5.47
CA ALA A 321 39.65 -4.95 -6.57
C ALA A 321 40.56 -4.78 -7.80
N GLN A 322 41.12 -3.59 -8.03
CA GLN A 322 42.08 -3.35 -9.11
C GLN A 322 43.52 -3.76 -8.76
N ALA A 323 43.90 -3.77 -7.48
CA ALA A 323 45.21 -4.24 -7.04
C ALA A 323 45.37 -5.78 -7.05
N GLY A 324 44.27 -6.55 -7.05
CA GLY A 324 44.29 -8.02 -7.07
C GLY A 324 44.37 -8.67 -8.45
N ALA A 325 44.08 -7.93 -9.53
CA ALA A 325 44.04 -8.45 -10.90
C ALA A 325 45.36 -8.29 -11.68
N GLY A 326 46.39 -7.67 -11.07
CA GLY A 326 47.67 -7.37 -11.72
C GLY A 326 48.79 -8.41 -11.50
N ALA A 327 48.58 -9.45 -10.70
CA ALA A 327 49.65 -10.36 -10.26
C ALA A 327 49.70 -11.74 -10.93
N GLU A 328 48.77 -12.07 -11.84
CA GLU A 328 48.66 -13.43 -12.41
C GLU A 328 49.16 -13.59 -13.86
N ASN A 329 49.92 -12.64 -14.40
CA ASN A 329 50.44 -12.77 -15.76
C ASN A 329 51.93 -12.42 -15.88
N ARG A 330 52.77 -13.13 -15.11
CA ARG A 330 54.21 -13.28 -15.35
C ARG A 330 54.66 -14.65 -14.84
N ASP A 331 54.38 -15.68 -15.63
CA ASP A 331 55.22 -16.88 -15.81
C ASP A 331 54.43 -17.92 -16.59
N ARG A 332 54.60 -17.90 -17.91
CA ARG A 332 54.47 -19.02 -18.85
C ARG A 332 54.90 -18.57 -20.25
#